data_AF-A0A0C3NE37-F1
#
_entry.id   AF-A0A0C3NE37-F1
#
_cell.length_a   1.000
_cell.length_b   1.000
_cell.length_c   1.000
_cell.angle_alpha   90.00
_cell.angle_beta   90.00
_cell.angle_gamma   90.00
#
_symmetry.space_group_name_H-M   'P 1'
#
loop_
_entity.id
_entity.type
_entity.pdbx_description
1 polymer ?
#
loop_
_entity_poly.entity_id
_entity_poly.type
_entity_poly.pdbx_seq_one_letter_code
_entity_poly.pdbx_strand_id
1 'polypeptide(L)'
;KHHESLYFPDGDITLPVTNGEETVLLRLHRFMLSHYSPVFKDMFSLPTSHQIDDTYDGTLVIVMQDTCADLAAFMDALYNPERAAVISYVRSLHLVHHDPNVYSEARPILTLARKYRIDSVIARIVRHIGDHWP
;
A
#
# COMPACT_ATOMS: atom_id res chain seq x y z
N LYS A 1 11.79 -6.34 -11.26
CA LYS A 1 12.58 -6.58 -10.01
C LYS A 1 11.63 -6.93 -8.87
N HIS A 2 11.99 -7.77 -7.90
CA HIS A 2 11.14 -8.04 -6.72
C HIS A 2 11.30 -6.95 -5.66
N HIS A 3 10.23 -6.60 -4.96
CA HIS A 3 10.28 -5.68 -3.82
C HIS A 3 10.90 -6.35 -2.60
N GLU A 4 11.76 -5.62 -1.87
CA GLU A 4 12.55 -6.20 -0.78
C GLU A 4 11.70 -6.71 0.40
N SER A 5 10.62 -6.01 0.75
CA SER A 5 9.76 -6.33 1.90
C SER A 5 8.34 -6.80 1.57
N LEU A 6 7.93 -6.73 0.29
CA LEU A 6 6.54 -6.93 -0.15
C LEU A 6 6.45 -7.98 -1.25
N TYR A 7 7.40 -8.90 -1.26
CA TYR A 7 7.42 -10.03 -2.17
C TYR A 7 7.39 -11.32 -1.35
N PHE A 8 6.17 -11.78 -1.05
CA PHE A 8 5.94 -12.95 -0.21
C PHE A 8 5.88 -14.23 -1.05
N PRO A 9 6.72 -15.25 -0.77
CA PRO A 9 6.75 -16.49 -1.55
C PRO A 9 5.41 -17.25 -1.58
N ASP A 10 4.59 -17.08 -0.55
CA ASP A 10 3.27 -17.68 -0.38
C ASP A 10 2.13 -16.77 -0.86
N GLY A 11 2.44 -15.58 -1.40
CA GLY A 11 1.45 -14.70 -1.99
C GLY A 11 0.81 -15.31 -3.23
N ASP A 12 -0.47 -15.01 -3.44
CA ASP A 12 -1.34 -15.56 -4.49
C ASP A 12 -1.73 -14.52 -5.55
N ILE A 13 -1.23 -13.29 -5.41
CA ILE A 13 -1.38 -12.19 -6.36
C ILE A 13 -0.07 -11.42 -6.51
N THR A 14 0.26 -11.05 -7.74
CA THR A 14 1.38 -10.16 -8.05
C THR A 14 0.87 -8.84 -8.60
N LEU A 15 1.32 -7.73 -8.04
CA LEU A 15 1.04 -6.38 -8.50
C LEU A 15 2.33 -5.79 -9.09
N PRO A 16 2.37 -5.46 -10.40
CA PRO A 16 3.46 -4.70 -10.98
C PRO A 16 3.24 -3.22 -10.70
N VAL A 17 4.32 -2.56 -10.31
CA VAL A 17 4.30 -1.19 -9.79
C VAL A 17 5.45 -0.47 -10.49
N THR A 18 5.12 0.48 -11.38
CA THR A 18 6.07 1.11 -12.32
C THR A 18 6.45 2.54 -11.92
N ASN A 19 7.71 2.78 -11.58
CA ASN A 19 8.26 4.11 -11.27
C ASN A 19 9.20 4.57 -12.40
N GLY A 20 8.70 5.43 -13.29
CA GLY A 20 9.44 5.81 -14.49
C GLY A 20 9.65 4.60 -15.41
N GLU A 21 10.90 4.25 -15.68
CA GLU A 21 11.26 3.09 -16.52
C GLU A 21 11.37 1.77 -15.74
N GLU A 22 11.40 1.83 -14.40
CA GLU A 22 11.59 0.65 -13.57
C GLU A 22 10.26 0.05 -13.11
N THR A 23 10.10 -1.26 -13.27
CA THR A 23 8.95 -2.00 -12.73
C THR A 23 9.37 -2.93 -11.59
N VAL A 24 8.75 -2.72 -10.44
CA VAL A 24 8.91 -3.52 -9.23
C VAL A 24 7.65 -4.36 -9.02
N LEU A 25 7.83 -5.64 -8.72
CA LEU A 25 6.76 -6.58 -8.46
C LEU A 25 6.55 -6.71 -6.95
N LEU A 26 5.31 -6.53 -6.53
CA LEU A 26 4.84 -6.87 -5.19
C LEU A 26 4.11 -8.21 -5.28
N ARG A 27 4.41 -9.15 -4.40
CA ARG A 27 3.69 -10.43 -4.32
C ARG A 27 3.03 -10.51 -2.96
N LEU A 28 1.70 -10.52 -2.95
CA LEU A 28 0.85 -10.28 -1.78
C LEU A 28 -0.25 -11.34 -1.67
N HIS A 29 -1.08 -11.25 -0.62
CA HIS A 29 -2.19 -12.17 -0.36
C HIS A 29 -3.55 -11.51 -0.62
N ARG A 30 -4.37 -12.08 -1.51
CA ARG A 30 -5.74 -11.62 -1.79
C ARG A 30 -6.60 -11.63 -0.55
N PHE A 31 -6.45 -12.64 0.32
CA PHE A 31 -7.20 -12.74 1.57
C PHE A 31 -6.98 -11.50 2.45
N MET A 32 -5.72 -11.10 2.67
CA MET A 32 -5.38 -9.93 3.48
C MET A 32 -5.95 -8.65 2.87
N LEU A 33 -5.77 -8.45 1.56
CA LEU A 33 -6.31 -7.28 0.87
C LEU A 33 -7.84 -7.22 0.93
N SER A 34 -8.53 -8.35 0.74
CA SER A 34 -9.99 -8.47 0.83
C SER A 34 -10.52 -8.23 2.25
N HIS A 35 -9.74 -8.64 3.26
CA HIS A 35 -10.10 -8.47 4.66
C HIS A 35 -10.09 -6.99 5.06
N TYR A 36 -9.07 -6.26 4.62
CA TYR A 36 -8.91 -4.85 4.98
C TYR A 36 -9.65 -3.87 4.05
N SER A 37 -9.99 -4.29 2.84
CA SER A 37 -10.65 -3.45 1.85
C SER A 37 -11.85 -4.17 1.22
N PRO A 38 -13.07 -3.64 1.40
CA PRO A 38 -14.21 -4.13 0.65
C PRO A 38 -14.04 -3.90 -0.86
N VAL A 39 -13.29 -2.87 -1.26
CA VAL A 39 -13.01 -2.59 -2.68
C VAL A 39 -12.16 -3.70 -3.30
N PHE A 40 -11.09 -4.15 -2.62
CA PHE A 40 -10.31 -5.30 -3.08
C PHE A 40 -11.14 -6.58 -3.09
N LYS A 41 -11.96 -6.80 -2.07
CA LYS A 41 -12.86 -7.95 -2.00
C LYS A 41 -13.80 -7.99 -3.21
N ASP A 42 -14.45 -6.87 -3.52
CA ASP A 42 -15.36 -6.76 -4.65
C ASP A 42 -14.59 -6.94 -5.97
N MET A 43 -13.43 -6.29 -6.11
CA MET A 43 -12.56 -6.40 -7.29
C MET A 43 -12.14 -7.84 -7.59
N PHE A 44 -11.79 -8.63 -6.57
CA PHE A 44 -11.42 -10.04 -6.77
C PHE A 44 -12.62 -10.97 -6.96
N SER A 45 -13.83 -10.55 -6.56
CA SER A 45 -15.06 -11.33 -6.73
C SER A 45 -15.65 -11.21 -8.14
N LEU A 46 -15.34 -10.12 -8.85
CA LEU A 46 -15.80 -9.90 -10.20
C LEU A 46 -14.93 -10.70 -11.19
N PRO A 47 -15.53 -11.40 -12.16
CA PRO A 47 -14.80 -11.98 -13.29
C PRO A 47 -14.26 -10.82 -14.13
N THR A 48 -13.06 -10.35 -13.82
CA THR A 48 -12.57 -9.07 -14.32
C THR A 48 -11.79 -9.29 -15.62
N SER A 49 -12.19 -8.58 -16.68
CA SER A 49 -11.48 -8.49 -17.97
C SER A 49 -10.08 -7.85 -17.89
N HIS A 50 -9.66 -7.42 -16.70
CA HIS A 50 -8.32 -6.91 -16.38
C HIS A 50 -7.38 -8.00 -15.85
N GLN A 51 -7.88 -9.24 -15.71
CA GLN A 51 -7.01 -10.41 -15.73
C GLN A 51 -6.47 -10.54 -17.15
N ILE A 52 -5.41 -9.79 -17.44
CA ILE A 52 -4.50 -10.26 -18.48
C ILE A 52 -4.10 -11.65 -17.98
N ASP A 53 -4.22 -12.68 -18.80
CA ASP A 53 -3.84 -14.09 -18.49
C ASP A 53 -2.33 -14.24 -18.17
N ASP A 54 -1.66 -13.15 -17.86
CA ASP A 54 -0.29 -13.06 -17.40
C ASP A 54 -0.23 -13.61 -15.97
N THR A 55 0.28 -14.83 -15.89
CA THR A 55 0.74 -15.40 -14.64
C THR A 55 2.23 -15.11 -14.48
N TYR A 56 2.64 -14.69 -13.29
CA TYR A 56 4.05 -14.52 -12.93
C TYR A 56 4.34 -15.37 -11.70
N ASP A 57 5.33 -16.26 -11.80
CA ASP A 57 5.68 -17.23 -10.76
C ASP A 57 4.46 -18.02 -10.23
N GLY A 58 3.53 -18.38 -11.13
CA GLY A 58 2.31 -19.13 -10.81
C GLY A 58 1.24 -18.31 -10.07
N THR A 59 1.41 -16.99 -9.96
CA THR A 59 0.43 -16.08 -9.35
C THR A 59 -0.25 -15.23 -10.40
N LEU A 60 -1.49 -14.82 -10.11
CA LEU A 60 -2.23 -13.90 -10.95
C LEU A 60 -1.59 -12.51 -10.91
N VAL A 61 -1.26 -11.95 -12.07
CA VAL A 61 -0.79 -10.57 -12.16
C VAL A 61 -2.01 -9.64 -12.30
N ILE A 62 -2.08 -8.61 -11.46
CA ILE A 62 -3.11 -7.56 -11.58
C ILE A 62 -2.44 -6.21 -11.70
N VAL A 63 -2.65 -5.55 -12.83
CA VAL A 63 -2.14 -4.19 -13.09
C VAL A 63 -3.06 -3.18 -12.41
N MET A 64 -2.49 -2.40 -11.49
CA MET A 64 -3.21 -1.33 -10.81
C MET A 64 -3.08 -0.02 -11.60
N GLN A 65 -4.13 0.79 -11.61
CA GLN A 65 -4.11 2.12 -12.23
C GLN A 65 -3.46 3.20 -11.36
N ASP A 66 -3.06 2.88 -10.13
CA ASP A 66 -2.47 3.82 -9.19
C ASP A 66 -0.97 4.03 -9.44
N THR A 67 -0.48 5.20 -9.02
CA THR A 67 0.93 5.57 -9.06
C THR A 67 1.78 4.65 -8.19
N CYS A 68 2.96 4.30 -8.71
CA CYS A 68 3.80 3.23 -8.17
C CYS A 68 4.32 3.46 -6.76
N ALA A 69 4.86 4.64 -6.49
CA ALA A 69 5.43 4.96 -5.17
C ALA A 69 4.37 4.88 -4.06
N ASP A 70 3.15 5.32 -4.37
CA ASP A 70 2.07 5.41 -3.40
C ASP A 70 1.51 4.03 -3.06
N LEU A 71 1.39 3.14 -4.07
CA LEU A 71 0.89 1.80 -3.87
C LEU A 71 1.82 0.96 -3.01
N ALA A 72 3.14 1.02 -3.22
CA ALA A 72 4.10 0.28 -2.40
C ALA A 72 4.09 0.75 -0.94
N ALA A 73 4.10 2.07 -0.70
CA ALA A 73 4.02 2.64 0.65
C ALA A 73 2.71 2.28 1.36
N PHE A 74 1.59 2.31 0.62
CA PHE A 74 0.29 1.90 1.12
C PHE A 74 0.25 0.40 1.50
N MET A 75 0.81 -0.48 0.67
CA MET A 75 0.88 -1.90 0.97
C MET A 75 1.81 -2.20 2.15
N ASP A 76 2.93 -1.47 2.28
CA ASP A 76 3.82 -1.59 3.44
C ASP A 76 3.11 -1.16 4.74
N ALA A 77 2.31 -0.08 4.69
CA ALA A 77 1.50 0.33 5.83
C ALA A 77 0.46 -0.71 6.26
N LEU A 78 -0.02 -1.52 5.32
CA LEU A 78 -0.99 -2.58 5.57
C LEU A 78 -0.35 -3.84 6.16
N TYR A 79 0.77 -4.28 5.60
CA TYR A 79 1.44 -5.54 5.98
C TYR A 79 2.40 -5.39 7.15
N ASN A 80 3.04 -4.22 7.29
CA ASN A 80 4.05 -3.94 8.30
C ASN A 80 3.62 -2.76 9.19
N PRO A 81 2.56 -2.93 10.02
CA PRO A 81 2.03 -1.85 10.84
C PRO A 81 3.07 -1.24 11.78
N GLU A 82 4.00 -2.04 12.29
CA GLU A 82 5.11 -1.57 13.14
C GLU A 82 6.18 -0.82 12.35
N ARG A 83 6.52 -1.23 11.12
CA ARG A 83 7.47 -0.46 10.29
C ARG A 83 6.87 0.86 9.82
N ALA A 84 5.59 0.88 9.48
CA ALA A 84 4.89 2.11 9.17
C ALA A 84 4.82 3.03 10.39
N ALA A 85 4.58 2.46 11.59
CA ALA A 85 4.65 3.19 12.84
C ALA A 85 6.07 3.65 13.16
N VAL A 86 7.13 2.88 12.88
CA VAL A 86 8.54 3.26 13.11
C VAL A 86 9.04 4.27 12.10
N ILE A 87 8.64 4.21 10.82
CA ILE A 87 8.95 5.27 9.84
C ILE A 87 8.24 6.55 10.25
N SER A 88 6.96 6.47 10.64
CA SER A 88 6.21 7.62 11.15
C SER A 88 6.78 8.14 12.46
N TYR A 89 7.18 7.26 13.39
CA TYR A 89 7.72 7.59 14.71
C TYR A 89 9.16 8.12 14.64
N VAL A 90 10.06 7.48 13.88
CA VAL A 90 11.44 7.93 13.68
C VAL A 90 11.50 9.20 12.84
N ARG A 91 10.61 9.38 11.84
CA ARG A 91 10.47 10.68 11.13
C ARG A 91 9.83 11.75 12.01
N SER A 92 8.87 11.40 12.87
CA SER A 92 8.30 12.34 13.85
C SER A 92 9.33 12.78 14.91
N LEU A 93 10.18 11.87 15.39
CA LEU A 93 11.24 12.18 16.35
C LEU A 93 12.31 13.11 15.76
N HIS A 94 12.50 13.12 14.44
CA HIS A 94 13.45 14.01 13.78
C HIS A 94 12.85 15.34 13.30
N LEU A 95 11.52 15.48 13.19
CA LEU A 95 10.92 16.59 12.43
C LEU A 95 9.56 17.14 12.92
N VAL A 96 9.15 16.91 14.18
CA VAL A 96 7.85 17.45 14.66
C VAL A 96 7.81 18.97 14.81
N HIS A 97 8.92 19.71 14.65
CA HIS A 97 8.83 21.17 14.74
C HIS A 97 8.63 21.92 13.42
N HIS A 98 8.99 21.40 12.23
CA HIS A 98 8.84 22.20 10.99
C HIS A 98 9.14 21.49 9.66
N ASP A 99 8.76 20.22 9.42
CA ASP A 99 8.95 19.64 8.08
C ASP A 99 7.66 19.62 7.24
N PRO A 100 7.55 20.48 6.20
CA PRO A 100 6.46 20.44 5.23
C PRO A 100 6.28 19.09 4.52
N ASN A 101 7.33 18.24 4.51
CA ASN A 101 7.33 16.97 3.78
C ASN A 101 6.47 15.88 4.42
N VAL A 102 6.13 15.98 5.72
CA VAL A 102 5.25 14.98 6.35
C VAL A 102 3.87 14.95 5.67
N TYR A 103 3.37 16.12 5.25
CA TYR A 103 2.10 16.22 4.52
C TYR A 103 2.19 15.71 3.08
N SER A 104 3.33 15.91 2.42
CA SER A 104 3.52 15.44 1.03
C SER A 104 3.61 13.92 0.95
N GLU A 105 4.14 13.26 1.98
CA GLU A 105 4.25 11.80 2.05
C GLU A 105 2.99 11.11 2.60
N ALA A 106 2.27 11.72 3.54
CA ALA A 106 1.06 11.13 4.10
C ALA A 106 -0.15 11.22 3.15
N ARG A 107 -0.21 12.28 2.33
CA ARG A 107 -1.34 12.56 1.44
C ARG A 107 -1.62 11.44 0.42
N PRO A 108 -0.62 10.85 -0.26
CA PRO A 108 -0.89 9.77 -1.21
C PRO A 108 -1.41 8.50 -0.52
N ILE A 109 -0.83 8.14 0.64
CA ILE A 109 -1.28 7.00 1.44
C ILE A 109 -2.74 7.19 1.89
N LEU A 110 -3.09 8.39 2.37
CA LEU A 110 -4.46 8.73 2.75
C LEU A 110 -5.42 8.72 1.55
N THR A 111 -4.96 9.14 0.37
CA THR A 111 -5.75 9.12 -0.85
C THR A 111 -6.07 7.69 -1.27
N LEU A 112 -5.08 6.79 -1.26
CA LEU A 112 -5.28 5.38 -1.55
C LEU A 112 -6.11 4.68 -0.48
N ALA A 113 -5.88 4.97 0.81
CA ALA A 113 -6.67 4.41 1.90
C ALA A 113 -8.16 4.79 1.77
N ARG A 114 -8.47 6.02 1.32
CA ARG A 114 -9.84 6.42 0.99
C ARG A 114 -10.37 5.70 -0.25
N LYS A 115 -9.58 5.62 -1.33
CA LYS A 115 -9.95 4.93 -2.58
C LYS A 115 -10.32 3.47 -2.31
N TYR A 116 -9.50 2.78 -1.52
CA TYR A 116 -9.67 1.37 -1.16
C TYR A 116 -10.50 1.16 0.11
N ARG A 117 -11.04 2.24 0.70
CA ARG A 117 -11.85 2.18 1.93
C ARG A 117 -11.23 1.35 3.06
N ILE A 118 -9.96 1.59 3.34
CA ILE A 118 -9.26 0.97 4.47
C ILE A 118 -9.31 1.92 5.67
N ASP A 119 -10.47 1.95 6.34
CA ASP A 119 -10.74 2.90 7.43
C ASP A 119 -9.79 2.75 8.62
N SER A 120 -9.26 1.54 8.86
CA SER A 120 -8.28 1.27 9.91
C SER A 120 -6.96 2.02 9.68
N VAL A 121 -6.51 2.14 8.43
CA VAL A 121 -5.30 2.88 8.06
C VAL A 121 -5.55 4.38 8.20
N ILE A 122 -6.71 4.88 7.77
CA ILE A 122 -7.10 6.28 7.93
C ILE A 122 -7.12 6.66 9.42
N ALA A 123 -7.81 5.86 10.25
CA ALA A 123 -7.92 6.11 11.69
C ALA A 123 -6.55 6.11 12.38
N ARG A 124 -5.63 5.23 11.96
CA ARG A 124 -4.27 5.16 12.53
C ARG A 124 -3.45 6.40 12.16
N ILE A 125 -3.48 6.83 10.90
CA ILE A 125 -2.76 8.03 10.44
C ILE A 125 -3.33 9.29 11.12
N VAL A 126 -4.67 9.42 11.17
CA VAL A 126 -5.33 10.56 11.82
C VAL A 126 -5.02 10.62 13.30
N ARG A 127 -5.06 9.50 14.02
CA ARG A 127 -4.68 9.45 15.44
C ARG A 127 -3.24 9.92 15.65
N HIS A 128 -2.31 9.42 14.83
CA HIS A 128 -0.92 9.81 14.92
C HIS A 128 -0.69 11.30 14.64
N ILE A 129 -1.40 11.89 13.67
CA ILE A 129 -1.34 13.33 13.41
C ILE A 129 -1.93 14.11 14.60
N GLY A 130 -3.07 13.66 15.15
CA GLY A 130 -3.73 14.31 16.29
C GLY A 130 -2.89 14.31 17.57
N ASP A 131 -2.20 13.21 17.87
CA ASP A 131 -1.32 13.09 19.03
C ASP A 131 -0.06 13.98 18.94
N HIS A 132 0.24 14.49 17.75
CA HIS A 132 1.41 15.33 17.46
C HIS A 132 1.04 16.74 16.97
N TRP A 133 -0.24 17.11 17.07
CA TRP A 133 -0.72 18.45 16.75
C TRP A 133 -0.57 19.40 17.96
N PRO A 134 -0.04 20.62 17.80
CA PRO A 134 0.15 21.58 18.89
C PRO A 134 -1.17 22.14 19.47
#